data_AF-A0A150AI69-F1
#
_entry.id   AF-A0A150AI69-F1
#
_cell.length_a   1.000
_cell.length_b   1.000
_cell.length_c   1.000
_cell.angle_alpha   90.00
_cell.angle_beta   90.00
_cell.angle_gamma   90.00
#
_symmetry.space_group_name_H-M   'P 1'
#
loop_
_entity.id
_entity.type
_entity.pdbx_description
1 polymer ?
#
loop_
_entity_poly.entity_id
_entity_poly.type
_entity_poly.pdbx_seq_one_letter_code
_entity_poly.pdbx_strand_id
1 'polypeptide(L)'
;MNNLTKKSSPLTIKESPRRLYFLLMLILFNISSSYSQNEKSITSPASVENQLKSDQKETEKTSLWNVLDSTDNAKNRFYEKSGFMVNMDYNSQVMGATSAVNNNVGASGVFRVYGKWNLVRNKKGTSEGGLVFKFENRHKYTDNALREFGPIDVGFLGFMQSVYNDQKWRMTNLYWRQSFNNNKIVFYTGFVDVTDWADVHAPLDKFQ
;
A
#
# COMPACT_ATOMS: atom_id res chain seq x y z
N MET A 1 -1.76 60.48 55.54
CA MET A 1 -0.58 59.78 55.00
C MET A 1 -0.99 58.37 54.58
N ASN A 2 -0.76 58.07 53.30
CA ASN A 2 -0.64 56.79 52.61
C ASN A 2 -1.84 55.83 52.46
N ASN A 3 -2.44 55.96 51.26
CA ASN A 3 -3.10 54.96 50.43
C ASN A 3 -2.41 53.58 50.41
N LEU A 4 -3.14 52.52 50.06
CA LEU A 4 -2.98 51.81 48.77
C LEU A 4 -3.93 50.60 48.65
N THR A 5 -4.87 50.73 47.73
CA THR A 5 -5.70 49.68 47.12
C THR A 5 -4.83 48.62 46.42
N LYS A 6 -4.99 47.34 46.78
CA LYS A 6 -4.29 46.23 46.12
C LYS A 6 -5.10 45.75 44.90
N LYS A 7 -4.63 46.14 43.72
CA LYS A 7 -5.08 45.69 42.38
C LYS A 7 -4.67 44.23 42.17
N SER A 8 -5.60 43.36 41.78
CA SER A 8 -5.33 41.98 41.37
C SER A 8 -4.86 41.91 39.91
N SER A 9 -3.70 41.32 39.67
CA SER A 9 -3.16 41.01 38.34
C SER A 9 -3.36 39.53 38.02
N PRO A 10 -3.77 39.14 36.79
CA PRO A 10 -3.89 37.74 36.42
C PRO A 10 -2.65 37.18 35.67
N LEU A 11 -2.42 35.88 35.91
CA LEU A 11 -1.84 34.84 35.04
C LEU A 11 -0.36 34.92 34.59
N THR A 12 0.40 33.86 34.90
CA THR A 12 1.21 33.15 33.89
C THR A 12 1.44 31.70 34.31
N ILE A 13 0.78 30.74 33.66
CA ILE A 13 1.07 29.30 33.80
C ILE A 13 2.26 29.00 32.88
N LYS A 14 3.39 28.64 33.49
CA LYS A 14 4.62 28.29 32.78
C LYS A 14 4.57 26.82 32.36
N GLU A 15 4.10 26.56 31.14
CA GLU A 15 4.19 25.21 30.56
C GLU A 15 5.65 24.92 30.15
N SER A 16 6.14 23.74 30.54
CA SER A 16 7.50 23.29 30.25
C SER A 16 7.55 22.58 28.89
N PRO A 17 8.57 22.83 28.03
CA PRO A 17 8.68 22.11 26.77
C PRO A 17 9.26 20.72 27.03
N ARG A 18 8.40 19.70 27.09
CA ARG A 18 8.80 18.29 27.02
C ARG A 18 9.32 18.00 25.61
N ARG A 19 10.64 17.86 25.47
CA ARG A 19 11.26 17.30 24.26
C ARG A 19 11.02 15.79 24.25
N LEU A 20 10.09 15.32 23.43
CA LEU A 20 9.85 13.90 23.20
C LEU A 20 10.53 13.51 21.87
N TYR A 21 11.63 12.78 21.97
CA TYR A 21 12.33 12.22 20.81
C TYR A 21 11.53 11.02 20.29
N PHE A 22 10.90 11.16 19.12
CA PHE A 22 10.34 10.03 18.38
C PHE A 22 11.44 9.41 17.51
N LEU A 23 12.02 8.30 17.97
CA LEU A 23 12.83 7.43 17.12
C LEU A 23 11.88 6.42 16.45
N LEU A 24 11.33 6.79 15.29
CA LEU A 24 10.50 5.89 14.47
C LEU A 24 11.44 4.97 13.66
N MET A 25 11.73 3.78 14.20
CA MET A 25 12.40 2.71 13.46
C MET A 25 11.39 2.07 12.50
N LEU A 26 11.41 2.54 11.25
CA LEU A 26 10.59 2.01 10.15
C LEU A 26 11.29 0.75 9.61
N ILE A 27 11.01 -0.41 10.21
CA ILE A 27 11.51 -1.69 9.70
C ILE A 27 10.57 -2.12 8.57
N LEU A 28 10.94 -1.77 7.34
CA LEU A 28 10.31 -2.28 6.12
C LEU A 28 10.77 -3.72 5.89
N PHE A 29 10.02 -4.70 6.40
CA PHE A 29 10.15 -6.08 5.92
C PHE A 29 9.39 -6.21 4.60
N ASN A 30 10.06 -5.90 3.49
CA ASN A 30 9.57 -6.30 2.16
C ASN A 30 10.00 -7.74 1.91
N ILE A 31 9.06 -8.69 2.07
CA ILE A 31 9.29 -10.08 1.64
C ILE A 31 8.81 -10.17 0.19
N SER A 32 9.68 -9.77 -0.73
CA SER A 32 9.46 -9.90 -2.17
C SER A 32 10.11 -11.21 -2.65
N SER A 33 9.41 -12.00 -3.46
CA SER A 33 9.87 -13.32 -3.92
C SER A 33 9.87 -13.45 -5.44
N SER A 34 10.91 -14.09 -5.97
CA SER A 34 11.37 -14.00 -7.37
C SER A 34 10.80 -15.06 -8.33
N TYR A 35 10.34 -14.64 -9.53
CA TYR A 35 10.22 -15.46 -10.75
C TYR A 35 10.31 -14.58 -12.01
N SER A 36 11.12 -14.97 -12.99
CA SER A 36 11.26 -14.30 -14.28
C SER A 36 10.38 -15.01 -15.32
N GLN A 37 9.27 -14.36 -15.72
CA GLN A 37 8.62 -14.61 -17.00
C GLN A 37 8.50 -13.29 -17.75
N ASN A 38 9.05 -13.29 -18.96
CA ASN A 38 9.00 -12.18 -19.89
C ASN A 38 7.60 -12.13 -20.57
N GLU A 39 6.53 -12.07 -19.77
CA GLU A 39 5.18 -11.85 -20.28
C GLU A 39 4.94 -10.34 -20.41
N LYS A 40 4.74 -9.87 -21.65
CA LYS A 40 4.26 -8.51 -21.90
C LYS A 40 2.87 -8.37 -21.28
N SER A 41 2.75 -7.56 -20.22
CA SER A 41 1.45 -7.27 -19.61
C SER A 41 0.69 -6.27 -20.48
N ILE A 42 -0.60 -6.51 -20.70
CA ILE A 42 -1.51 -5.56 -21.37
C ILE A 42 -2.31 -4.78 -20.32
N THR A 43 -2.11 -5.05 -19.03
CA THR A 43 -2.82 -4.40 -17.92
C THR A 43 -2.10 -3.12 -17.45
N SER A 44 -2.85 -2.25 -16.75
CA SER A 44 -2.34 -1.04 -16.10
C SER A 44 -1.13 -1.31 -15.19
N PRO A 45 -0.16 -0.39 -15.08
CA PRO A 45 1.00 -0.52 -14.20
C PRO A 45 0.66 -0.91 -12.74
N ALA A 46 -0.49 -0.48 -12.22
CA ALA A 46 -0.94 -0.75 -10.86
C ALA A 46 -1.73 -2.06 -10.69
N SER A 47 -1.91 -2.87 -11.75
CA SER A 47 -2.65 -4.13 -11.66
C SER A 47 -1.93 -5.16 -10.77
N VAL A 48 -2.69 -6.11 -10.22
CA VAL A 48 -2.15 -7.22 -9.40
C VAL A 48 -1.02 -7.94 -10.12
N GLU A 49 -1.17 -8.25 -11.40
CA GLU A 49 -0.13 -8.93 -12.18
C GLU A 49 1.13 -8.11 -12.34
N ASN A 50 1.02 -6.79 -12.48
CA ASN A 50 2.19 -5.91 -12.59
C ASN A 50 2.84 -5.67 -11.23
N GLN A 51 2.07 -5.61 -10.14
CA GLN A 51 2.61 -5.57 -8.78
C GLN A 51 3.34 -6.88 -8.42
N LEU A 52 2.75 -8.04 -8.79
CA LEU A 52 3.45 -9.33 -8.69
C LEU A 52 4.78 -9.31 -9.48
N LYS A 53 4.86 -8.58 -10.61
CA LYS A 53 6.09 -8.43 -11.41
C LYS A 53 7.08 -7.41 -10.85
N SER A 54 6.65 -6.30 -10.26
CA SER A 54 7.55 -5.33 -9.64
C SER A 54 8.26 -5.94 -8.45
N ASP A 55 7.52 -6.70 -7.65
CA ASP A 55 8.04 -7.40 -6.48
C ASP A 55 8.98 -8.56 -6.88
N GLN A 56 9.03 -8.91 -8.17
CA GLN A 56 9.98 -9.88 -8.72
C GLN A 56 11.33 -9.27 -9.14
N LYS A 57 11.48 -7.94 -9.25
CA LYS A 57 12.71 -7.30 -9.77
C LYS A 57 13.70 -6.92 -8.66
N GLU A 58 14.92 -7.48 -8.79
CA GLU A 58 16.19 -7.32 -8.06
C GLU A 58 16.30 -6.33 -6.88
N THR A 59 16.72 -6.86 -5.73
CA THR A 59 17.47 -6.13 -4.69
C THR A 59 18.89 -6.70 -4.64
N GLU A 60 19.91 -5.85 -4.65
CA GLU A 60 21.33 -6.23 -4.70
C GLU A 60 21.75 -7.21 -3.57
N LYS A 61 22.57 -8.20 -3.94
CA LYS A 61 22.91 -9.38 -3.15
C LYS A 61 23.96 -9.12 -2.06
N THR A 62 23.60 -9.33 -0.79
CA THR A 62 24.48 -9.51 0.39
C THR A 62 24.30 -10.89 1.05
N SER A 63 25.16 -11.28 1.99
CA SER A 63 25.25 -12.66 2.53
C SER A 63 23.99 -13.20 3.26
N LEU A 64 23.02 -12.35 3.61
CA LEU A 64 21.77 -12.73 4.29
C LEU A 64 20.71 -13.40 3.37
N TRP A 65 20.96 -13.49 2.05
CA TRP A 65 19.94 -13.93 1.06
C TRP A 65 19.82 -15.46 0.84
N ASN A 66 20.74 -16.29 1.33
CA ASN A 66 20.69 -17.75 1.04
C ASN A 66 19.43 -18.45 1.59
N VAL A 67 18.86 -17.96 2.71
CA VAL A 67 17.61 -18.50 3.28
C VAL A 67 16.38 -18.04 2.48
N LEU A 68 16.44 -16.84 1.91
CA LEU A 68 15.38 -16.29 1.05
C LEU A 68 15.35 -17.01 -0.31
N ASP A 69 16.51 -17.36 -0.87
CA ASP A 69 16.62 -18.14 -2.11
C ASP A 69 15.94 -19.53 -2.02
N SER A 70 16.02 -20.20 -0.86
CA SER A 70 15.35 -21.48 -0.64
C SER A 70 13.83 -21.35 -0.66
N THR A 71 13.33 -20.25 -0.10
CA THR A 71 11.90 -19.94 -0.01
C THR A 71 11.33 -19.58 -1.38
N ASP A 72 12.09 -18.82 -2.18
CA ASP A 72 11.73 -18.48 -3.56
C ASP A 72 11.64 -19.71 -4.45
N ASN A 73 12.63 -20.60 -4.38
CA ASN A 73 12.60 -21.87 -5.10
C ASN A 73 11.43 -22.76 -4.67
N ALA A 74 11.05 -22.74 -3.38
CA ALA A 74 9.88 -23.46 -2.90
C ALA A 74 8.57 -22.89 -3.43
N LYS A 75 8.41 -21.55 -3.42
CA LYS A 75 7.26 -20.84 -4.01
C LYS A 75 7.14 -21.12 -5.51
N ASN A 76 8.26 -21.13 -6.23
CA ASN A 76 8.30 -21.43 -7.67
C ASN A 76 7.84 -22.85 -7.97
N ARG A 77 8.38 -23.85 -7.26
CA ARG A 77 7.91 -25.25 -7.40
C ARG A 77 6.44 -25.39 -7.05
N PHE A 78 5.96 -24.66 -6.05
CA PHE A 78 4.55 -24.66 -5.67
C PHE A 78 3.67 -24.05 -6.78
N TYR A 79 4.06 -22.92 -7.36
CA TYR A 79 3.35 -22.29 -8.48
C TYR A 79 3.36 -23.19 -9.73
N GLU A 80 4.49 -23.78 -10.08
CA GLU A 80 4.59 -24.69 -11.23
C GLU A 80 3.60 -25.85 -11.10
N LYS A 81 3.47 -26.42 -9.89
CA LYS A 81 2.57 -27.54 -9.59
C LYS A 81 1.10 -27.13 -9.47
N SER A 82 0.79 -26.00 -8.83
CA SER A 82 -0.59 -25.63 -8.45
C SER A 82 -1.21 -24.54 -9.32
N GLY A 83 -0.40 -23.77 -10.05
CA GLY A 83 -0.80 -22.52 -10.70
C GLY A 83 -1.12 -21.39 -9.72
N PHE A 84 -0.96 -21.58 -8.41
CA PHE A 84 -1.30 -20.62 -7.37
C PHE A 84 -0.08 -19.80 -6.92
N MET A 85 -0.26 -18.48 -6.86
CA MET A 85 0.72 -17.53 -6.38
C MET A 85 0.03 -16.51 -5.49
N VAL A 86 0.62 -16.23 -4.33
CA VAL A 86 0.12 -15.23 -3.37
C VAL A 86 1.28 -14.44 -2.80
N ASN A 87 1.05 -13.14 -2.65
CA ASN A 87 1.92 -12.20 -1.95
C ASN A 87 1.10 -11.45 -0.90
N MET A 88 1.83 -10.88 0.07
CA MET A 88 1.26 -9.99 1.05
C MET A 88 2.24 -8.87 1.35
N ASP A 89 1.71 -7.69 1.65
CA ASP A 89 2.51 -6.55 2.05
C ASP A 89 1.82 -5.77 3.18
N TYR A 90 2.63 -5.00 3.89
CA TYR A 90 2.16 -4.10 4.93
C TYR A 90 2.85 -2.75 4.80
N ASN A 91 2.05 -1.71 4.65
CA ASN A 91 2.51 -0.34 4.55
C ASN A 91 1.92 0.46 5.71
N SER A 92 2.75 1.30 6.34
CA SER A 92 2.30 2.18 7.42
C SER A 92 2.89 3.57 7.25
N GLN A 93 2.16 4.58 7.68
CA GLN A 93 2.59 5.96 7.60
C GLN A 93 2.08 6.75 8.81
N VAL A 94 2.92 7.67 9.29
CA VAL A 94 2.60 8.62 10.36
C VAL A 94 3.01 10.01 9.90
N MET A 95 2.18 11.00 10.20
CA MET A 95 2.45 12.41 9.96
C MET A 95 2.16 13.20 11.22
N GLY A 96 3.02 14.19 11.49
CA GLY A 96 2.84 15.13 12.59
C GLY A 96 2.78 16.56 12.04
N ALA A 97 1.97 17.39 12.66
CA ALA A 97 1.84 18.80 12.34
C ALA A 97 2.33 19.66 13.51
N THR A 98 3.09 20.72 13.20
CA THR A 98 3.54 21.71 14.19
C THR A 98 2.40 22.61 14.66
N SER A 99 1.40 22.81 13.80
CA SER A 99 0.15 23.51 14.11
C SER A 99 -1.02 22.68 13.57
N ALA A 100 -2.04 22.46 14.41
CA ALA A 100 -3.22 21.68 14.06
C ALA A 100 -4.48 22.39 14.56
N VAL A 101 -5.59 22.20 13.84
CA VAL A 101 -6.94 22.61 14.23
C VAL A 101 -7.52 21.63 15.26
N ASN A 102 -7.20 20.35 15.11
CA ASN A 102 -7.63 19.29 16.02
C ASN A 102 -6.43 18.42 16.44
N ASN A 103 -6.30 17.20 15.91
CA ASN A 103 -5.19 16.32 16.29
C ASN A 103 -3.87 16.76 15.65
N ASN A 104 -2.75 16.66 16.37
CA ASN A 104 -1.45 17.03 15.82
C ASN A 104 -0.71 15.85 15.17
N VAL A 105 -1.24 14.63 15.23
CA VAL A 105 -0.67 13.42 14.63
C VAL A 105 -1.77 12.61 13.95
N GLY A 106 -1.51 12.18 12.73
CA GLY A 106 -2.30 11.20 11.99
C GLY A 106 -1.43 9.99 11.64
N ALA A 107 -1.94 8.77 11.83
CA ALA A 107 -1.21 7.57 11.48
C ALA A 107 -2.15 6.44 11.06
N SER A 108 -1.72 5.63 10.08
CA SER A 108 -2.53 4.55 9.52
C SER A 108 -1.68 3.47 8.86
N GLY A 109 -2.28 2.30 8.70
CA GLY A 109 -1.71 1.13 8.07
C GLY A 109 -2.61 0.54 7.01
N VAL A 110 -1.99 -0.16 6.07
CA VAL A 110 -2.65 -0.95 5.03
C VAL A 110 -1.93 -2.28 4.93
N PHE A 111 -2.64 -3.35 5.24
CA PHE A 111 -2.24 -4.71 4.96
C PHE A 111 -2.89 -5.18 3.67
N ARG A 112 -2.17 -5.89 2.80
CA ARG A 112 -2.71 -6.40 1.54
C ARG A 112 -2.31 -7.84 1.33
N VAL A 113 -3.22 -8.62 0.78
CA VAL A 113 -2.99 -9.98 0.29
C VAL A 113 -3.52 -10.06 -1.13
N TYR A 114 -2.69 -10.47 -2.06
CA TYR A 114 -3.05 -10.51 -3.47
C TYR A 114 -2.35 -11.65 -4.18
N GLY A 115 -2.95 -12.11 -5.26
CA GLY A 115 -2.46 -13.29 -5.93
C GLY A 115 -3.28 -13.68 -7.13
N LYS A 116 -2.87 -14.80 -7.70
CA LYS A 116 -3.57 -15.43 -8.81
C LYS A 116 -3.54 -16.94 -8.69
N TRP A 117 -4.53 -17.58 -9.29
CA TRP A 117 -4.65 -19.02 -9.36
C TRP A 117 -5.01 -19.45 -10.78
N ASN A 118 -3.99 -19.89 -11.53
CA ASN A 118 -4.13 -20.41 -12.88
C ASN A 118 -4.65 -21.86 -12.86
N LEU A 119 -5.98 -21.99 -12.91
CA LEU A 119 -6.73 -23.24 -12.87
C LEU A 119 -6.73 -23.99 -14.22
N VAL A 120 -6.73 -23.24 -15.32
CA VAL A 120 -6.66 -23.77 -16.68
C VAL A 120 -5.26 -23.50 -17.20
N ARG A 121 -4.48 -24.54 -17.49
CA ARG A 121 -3.15 -24.40 -18.07
C ARG A 121 -2.93 -25.53 -19.06
N ASN A 122 -2.58 -25.22 -20.30
CA ASN A 122 -2.15 -26.25 -21.22
C ASN A 122 -0.67 -26.60 -20.99
N LYS A 123 -0.27 -27.84 -21.29
CA LYS A 123 1.13 -28.32 -21.11
C LYS A 123 2.17 -27.49 -21.87
N LYS A 124 1.74 -26.74 -22.88
CA LYS A 124 2.60 -25.86 -23.70
C LYS A 124 2.64 -24.41 -23.22
N GLY A 125 1.87 -24.04 -22.19
CA GLY A 125 1.80 -22.66 -21.68
C GLY A 125 1.24 -21.62 -22.66
N THR A 126 0.58 -22.05 -23.74
CA THR A 126 0.04 -21.14 -24.76
C THR A 126 -1.36 -20.64 -24.43
N SER A 127 -2.05 -21.25 -23.46
CA SER A 127 -3.34 -20.78 -22.96
C SER A 127 -3.45 -21.04 -21.47
N GLU A 128 -3.75 -19.98 -20.72
CA GLU A 128 -3.88 -20.00 -19.27
C GLU A 128 -5.16 -19.29 -18.83
N GLY A 129 -5.85 -19.83 -17.84
CA GLY A 129 -7.08 -19.28 -17.29
C GLY A 129 -7.09 -19.39 -15.78
N GLY A 130 -7.50 -18.35 -15.08
CA GLY A 130 -7.41 -18.35 -13.63
C GLY A 130 -8.06 -17.18 -12.93
N LEU A 131 -8.19 -17.31 -11.62
CA LEU A 131 -8.67 -16.27 -10.74
C LEU A 131 -7.53 -15.32 -10.38
N VAL A 132 -7.83 -14.03 -10.28
CA VAL A 132 -6.95 -13.00 -9.74
C VAL A 132 -7.69 -12.30 -8.63
N PHE A 133 -7.03 -12.12 -7.49
CA PHE A 133 -7.65 -11.58 -6.29
C PHE A 133 -6.74 -10.59 -5.56
N LYS A 134 -7.37 -9.64 -4.84
CA LYS A 134 -6.70 -8.70 -3.93
C LYS A 134 -7.66 -8.31 -2.81
N PHE A 135 -7.19 -8.49 -1.59
CA PHE A 135 -7.83 -8.11 -0.35
C PHE A 135 -6.94 -7.14 0.40
N GLU A 136 -7.55 -6.13 1.01
CA GLU A 136 -6.85 -5.11 1.78
C GLU A 136 -7.52 -4.96 3.14
N ASN A 137 -6.73 -4.72 4.18
CA ASN A 137 -7.19 -4.22 5.46
C ASN A 137 -6.56 -2.84 5.72
N ARG A 138 -7.38 -1.80 5.72
CA ARG A 138 -6.97 -0.43 5.98
C ARG A 138 -7.42 -0.03 7.38
N HIS A 139 -6.50 0.45 8.21
CA HIS A 139 -6.81 0.83 9.59
C HIS A 139 -6.07 2.09 10.04
N LYS A 140 -6.73 2.85 10.92
CA LYS A 140 -6.11 3.96 11.64
C LYS A 140 -5.40 3.49 12.91
N TYR A 141 -4.32 4.17 13.28
CA TYR A 141 -3.69 4.04 14.62
C TYR A 141 -4.02 5.21 15.54
N THR A 142 -4.47 6.33 14.98
CA THR A 142 -4.84 7.56 15.67
C THR A 142 -6.36 7.78 15.59
N ASP A 143 -6.84 8.84 16.25
CA ASP A 143 -8.27 9.18 16.29
C ASP A 143 -8.85 9.36 14.89
N ASN A 144 -8.14 10.04 14.00
CA ASN A 144 -8.44 10.12 12.58
C ASN A 144 -7.45 9.28 11.76
N ALA A 145 -7.93 8.67 10.68
CA ALA A 145 -7.03 8.03 9.73
C ALA A 145 -6.22 9.09 8.98
N LEU A 146 -5.08 8.69 8.44
CA LEU A 146 -4.14 9.61 7.84
C LEU A 146 -4.69 10.27 6.57
N ARG A 147 -5.59 9.59 5.85
CA ARG A 147 -6.32 10.18 4.72
C ARG A 147 -7.08 11.43 5.14
N GLU A 148 -7.76 11.39 6.28
CA GLU A 148 -8.57 12.48 6.83
C GLU A 148 -7.76 13.52 7.63
N PHE A 149 -6.50 13.22 7.98
CA PHE A 149 -5.63 14.11 8.75
C PHE A 149 -5.51 15.51 8.13
N GLY A 150 -5.38 15.59 6.80
CA GLY A 150 -5.36 16.86 6.06
C GLY A 150 -6.56 17.77 6.36
N PRO A 151 -7.78 17.39 5.95
CA PRO A 151 -8.96 18.24 6.06
C PRO A 151 -9.50 18.38 7.48
N ILE A 152 -9.37 17.34 8.32
CA ILE A 152 -10.00 17.34 9.65
C ILE A 152 -9.07 17.93 10.72
N ASP A 153 -7.77 17.66 10.63
CA ASP A 153 -6.86 17.92 11.74
C ASP A 153 -5.94 19.12 11.51
N VAL A 154 -5.49 19.37 10.27
CA VAL A 154 -4.51 20.44 9.98
C VAL A 154 -5.05 21.57 9.10
N GLY A 155 -6.34 21.50 8.71
CA GLY A 155 -6.99 22.53 7.90
C GLY A 155 -6.54 22.56 6.43
N PHE A 156 -5.92 21.48 5.95
CA PHE A 156 -5.51 21.33 4.55
C PHE A 156 -6.65 20.72 3.73
N LEU A 157 -7.12 21.40 2.68
CA LEU A 157 -8.22 20.95 1.83
C LEU A 157 -7.81 19.87 0.81
N GLY A 158 -7.12 18.82 1.27
CA GLY A 158 -6.73 17.68 0.45
C GLY A 158 -6.44 16.44 1.30
N PHE A 159 -6.58 15.26 0.70
CA PHE A 159 -6.21 14.01 1.37
C PHE A 159 -4.70 13.80 1.35
N MET A 160 -4.11 13.45 2.49
CA MET A 160 -2.67 13.18 2.55
C MET A 160 -2.30 11.97 1.70
N GLN A 161 -3.13 10.92 1.75
CA GLN A 161 -2.98 9.73 0.92
C GLN A 161 -4.29 8.93 0.88
N SER A 162 -4.78 8.59 -0.32
CA SER A 162 -6.10 7.93 -0.48
C SER A 162 -6.18 6.52 0.15
N VAL A 163 -5.06 5.79 0.22
CA VAL A 163 -5.01 4.41 0.72
C VAL A 163 -5.06 4.31 2.24
N TYR A 164 -4.66 5.34 2.98
CA TYR A 164 -4.52 5.31 4.44
C TYR A 164 -5.81 5.73 5.16
N ASN A 165 -6.86 4.94 5.00
CA ASN A 165 -8.17 5.17 5.61
C ASN A 165 -8.57 4.05 6.59
N ASP A 166 -9.75 4.14 7.23
CA ASP A 166 -10.23 3.13 8.20
C ASP A 166 -11.32 2.20 7.64
N GLN A 167 -11.27 1.86 6.34
CA GLN A 167 -12.28 1.01 5.69
C GLN A 167 -12.27 -0.46 6.14
N LYS A 168 -11.30 -0.87 6.97
CA LYS A 168 -11.09 -2.26 7.39
C LYS A 168 -10.92 -3.16 6.16
N TRP A 169 -11.56 -4.33 6.14
CA TRP A 169 -11.43 -5.30 5.06
C TRP A 169 -12.18 -4.87 3.80
N ARG A 170 -11.48 -4.88 2.67
CA ARG A 170 -12.04 -4.61 1.34
C ARG A 170 -11.45 -5.60 0.34
N MET A 171 -12.32 -6.14 -0.52
CA MET A 171 -11.89 -6.81 -1.74
C MET A 171 -11.79 -5.77 -2.86
N THR A 172 -10.62 -5.61 -3.45
CA THR A 172 -10.41 -4.67 -4.56
C THR A 172 -10.38 -5.38 -5.90
N ASN A 173 -9.94 -6.63 -5.94
CA ASN A 173 -9.91 -7.40 -7.17
C ASN A 173 -10.47 -8.80 -6.92
N LEU A 174 -11.38 -9.23 -7.79
CA LEU A 174 -11.78 -10.61 -7.94
C LEU A 174 -12.32 -10.83 -9.35
N TYR A 175 -11.45 -11.32 -10.23
CA TYR A 175 -11.82 -11.56 -11.63
C TYR A 175 -11.18 -12.84 -12.15
N TRP A 176 -11.80 -13.39 -13.19
CA TRP A 176 -11.22 -14.42 -14.03
C TRP A 176 -10.47 -13.76 -15.18
N ARG A 177 -9.22 -14.19 -15.40
CA ARG A 177 -8.40 -13.86 -16.57
C ARG A 177 -8.24 -15.10 -17.42
N GLN A 178 -8.53 -15.01 -18.71
CA GLN A 178 -8.31 -16.07 -19.69
C GLN A 178 -7.42 -15.57 -20.82
N SER A 179 -6.26 -16.19 -21.02
CA SER A 179 -5.36 -15.92 -22.14
C SER A 179 -5.32 -17.07 -23.14
N PHE A 180 -5.11 -16.71 -24.41
CA PHE A 180 -4.95 -17.63 -25.52
C PHE A 180 -3.79 -17.20 -26.41
N ASN A 181 -3.21 -18.18 -27.12
CA ASN A 181 -2.16 -17.98 -28.13
C ASN A 181 -0.99 -17.13 -27.61
N ASN A 182 -0.43 -17.52 -26.46
CA ASN A 182 0.69 -16.81 -25.80
C ASN A 182 0.31 -15.35 -25.48
N ASN A 183 -0.84 -15.16 -24.84
CA ASN A 183 -1.38 -13.87 -24.40
C ASN A 183 -1.70 -12.87 -25.53
N LYS A 184 -1.81 -13.33 -26.78
CA LYS A 184 -2.27 -12.48 -27.90
C LYS A 184 -3.74 -12.10 -27.77
N ILE A 185 -4.54 -12.96 -27.15
CA ILE A 185 -5.93 -12.68 -26.83
C ILE A 185 -6.11 -12.91 -25.34
N VAL A 186 -6.67 -11.93 -24.64
CA VAL A 186 -6.92 -12.00 -23.20
C VAL A 186 -8.31 -11.46 -22.88
N PHE A 187 -9.07 -12.23 -22.11
CA PHE A 187 -10.38 -11.85 -21.60
C PHE A 187 -10.34 -11.71 -20.09
N TYR A 188 -11.12 -10.75 -19.59
CA TYR A 188 -11.32 -10.51 -18.17
C TYR A 188 -12.82 -10.53 -17.88
N THR A 189 -13.23 -11.19 -16.81
CA THR A 189 -14.62 -11.15 -16.33
C THR A 189 -14.65 -11.18 -14.81
N GLY A 190 -15.42 -10.28 -14.20
CA GLY A 190 -15.54 -10.16 -12.76
C GLY A 190 -15.43 -8.73 -12.27
N PHE A 191 -14.96 -8.58 -11.04
CA PHE A 191 -14.90 -7.32 -10.31
C PHE A 191 -13.45 -6.82 -10.21
N VAL A 192 -13.26 -5.55 -10.53
CA VAL A 192 -11.97 -4.86 -10.50
C VAL A 192 -12.18 -3.46 -9.93
N ASP A 193 -11.34 -3.07 -8.98
CA ASP A 193 -11.29 -1.70 -8.50
C ASP A 193 -10.70 -0.80 -9.59
N VAL A 194 -11.45 0.23 -9.97
CA VAL A 194 -11.11 1.14 -11.07
C VAL A 194 -9.77 1.82 -10.83
N THR A 195 -9.38 2.05 -9.56
CA THR A 195 -8.09 2.69 -9.24
C THR A 195 -6.87 1.87 -9.66
N ASP A 196 -7.00 0.54 -9.80
CA ASP A 196 -5.89 -0.32 -10.22
C ASP A 196 -5.73 -0.34 -11.76
N TRP A 197 -6.77 0.01 -12.53
CA TRP A 197 -6.74 0.08 -14.00
C TRP A 197 -6.64 1.50 -14.56
N ALA A 198 -7.30 2.45 -13.92
CA ALA A 198 -7.23 3.87 -14.23
C ALA A 198 -6.23 4.54 -13.29
N ASP A 199 -4.96 4.12 -13.34
CA ASP A 199 -3.89 4.97 -12.83
C ASP A 199 -3.63 6.07 -13.86
N VAL A 200 -4.60 6.97 -14.01
CA VAL A 200 -4.40 8.28 -14.61
C VAL A 200 -4.13 9.21 -13.43
N HIS A 201 -2.91 9.17 -12.91
CA HIS A 201 -2.31 10.43 -12.50
C HIS A 201 -2.31 11.25 -13.77
N ALA A 202 -3.24 12.22 -13.91
CA ALA A 202 -3.11 13.21 -14.96
C ALA A 202 -1.70 13.79 -14.75
N PRO A 203 -0.74 13.58 -15.67
CA PRO A 203 0.41 14.44 -15.65
C PRO A 203 -0.18 15.82 -15.95
N LEU A 204 -0.26 16.66 -14.93
CA LEU A 204 -0.41 18.10 -15.09
C LEU A 204 0.91 18.56 -15.73
N ASP A 205 1.09 18.21 -17.00
CA ASP A 205 2.22 18.60 -17.80
C ASP A 205 1.70 19.61 -18.81
N LYS A 206 2.08 20.86 -18.51
CA LYS A 206 2.16 22.01 -19.41
C LYS A 206 0.84 22.59 -19.92
N PHE A 207 0.36 23.59 -19.16
CA PHE A 207 -0.02 24.83 -19.82
C PHE A 207 1.20 25.74 -19.90
N GLN A 208 1.34 26.36 -21.06
CA GLN A 208 2.47 27.13 -21.59
C GLN A 208 2.95 28.26 -20.69
#